data_AF-A0A2V7JKC4-F1
#
_entry.id   AF-A0A2V7JKC4-F1
#
_cell.length_a   1.000
_cell.length_b   1.000
_cell.length_c   1.000
_cell.angle_alpha   90.00
_cell.angle_beta   90.00
_cell.angle_gamma   90.00
#
_symmetry.space_group_name_H-M   'P 1'
#
loop_
_entity.id
_entity.type
_entity.pdbx_description
1 polymer ?
#
loop_
_entity_poly.entity_id
_entity_poly.type
_entity_poly.pdbx_seq_one_letter_code
_entity_poly.pdbx_strand_id
1 'polypeptide(L)'
;MRALAITEENFHNQRETVKEERRLRIDNPPYTAAFVDGMTWPFDSATCFAYAHTVIGSMDDLNAAQLGDVQAFFGTYYAPNNATLVVVGDFRPLEVRRLVNQYFSEIPRHADPPPVTCDVRFSPGIMHREVTDQHANLPAVVRIYRVPSHADPDTPALELLNIILGQGESSRLNVHAADPVCCSPWRSRTRTLTRSGSTPSSRPSSTRSARPASPPRS
;
A
#
# COMPACT_ATOMS: atom_id res chain seq x y z
N MET A 1 18.62 2.72 25.41
CA MET A 1 18.61 1.27 25.74
C MET A 1 20.04 0.74 25.64
N ARG A 2 20.56 0.11 26.71
CA ARG A 2 21.99 0.20 27.08
C ARG A 2 22.96 -0.77 26.35
N ALA A 3 22.48 -1.83 25.70
CA ALA A 3 23.34 -3.00 25.41
C ALA A 3 23.15 -3.67 24.04
N LEU A 4 22.57 -2.98 23.04
CA LEU A 4 22.47 -3.60 21.72
C LEU A 4 23.84 -3.62 21.03
N ALA A 5 24.35 -4.82 20.75
CA ALA A 5 25.60 -5.00 20.03
C ALA A 5 25.36 -4.91 18.51
N ILE A 6 25.65 -3.74 17.93
CA ILE A 6 25.55 -3.48 16.50
C ILE A 6 26.94 -3.68 15.87
N THR A 7 27.21 -4.92 15.45
CA THR A 7 28.49 -5.34 14.82
C THR A 7 28.35 -5.48 13.31
N GLU A 8 29.46 -5.42 12.58
CA GLU A 8 29.47 -5.57 11.11
C GLU A 8 28.89 -6.92 10.65
N GLU A 9 29.27 -8.00 11.35
CA GLU A 9 28.77 -9.35 11.06
C GLU A 9 27.25 -9.43 11.23
N ASN A 10 26.72 -8.96 12.37
CA ASN A 10 25.28 -8.96 12.62
C ASN A 10 24.57 -8.08 11.59
N PHE A 11 25.14 -6.93 11.25
CA PHE A 11 24.56 -6.01 10.27
C PHE A 11 24.41 -6.66 8.89
N HIS A 12 25.47 -7.25 8.34
CA HIS A 12 25.40 -7.90 7.03
C HIS A 12 24.40 -9.04 7.00
N ASN A 13 24.40 -9.90 8.03
CA ASN A 13 23.47 -11.02 8.13
C ASN A 13 22.01 -10.55 8.21
N GLN A 14 21.73 -9.53 9.02
CA GLN A 14 20.38 -8.99 9.17
C GLN A 14 19.92 -8.25 7.91
N ARG A 15 20.82 -7.53 7.22
CA ARG A 15 20.50 -6.85 5.96
C ARG A 15 20.05 -7.83 4.88
N GLU A 16 20.73 -8.96 4.72
CA GLU A 16 20.30 -10.00 3.78
C GLU A 16 18.98 -10.66 4.21
N THR A 17 18.77 -10.85 5.52
CA THR A 17 17.50 -11.35 6.06
C THR A 17 16.32 -10.42 5.71
N VAL A 18 16.49 -9.10 5.89
CA VAL A 18 15.44 -8.11 5.56
C VAL A 18 15.20 -8.03 4.05
N LYS A 19 16.24 -8.15 3.22
CA LYS A 19 16.09 -8.25 1.77
C LYS A 19 15.26 -9.47 1.38
N GLU A 20 15.47 -10.60 2.03
CA GLU A 20 14.67 -11.79 1.78
C GLU A 20 13.24 -11.65 2.32
N GLU A 21 13.06 -11.03 3.48
CA GLU A 21 11.73 -10.68 3.99
C GLU A 21 10.96 -9.82 2.97
N ARG A 22 11.60 -8.79 2.40
CA ARG A 22 10.97 -7.96 1.37
C ARG A 22 10.55 -8.78 0.17
N ARG A 23 11.43 -9.64 -0.36
CA ARG A 23 11.08 -10.52 -1.48
C ARG A 23 9.89 -11.41 -1.17
N LEU A 24 9.92 -12.07 -0.01
CA LEU A 24 8.89 -13.03 0.38
C LEU A 24 7.55 -12.38 0.72
N ARG A 25 7.55 -11.20 1.36
CA ARG A 25 6.34 -10.56 1.88
C ARG A 25 5.75 -9.51 0.96
N ILE A 26 6.56 -8.90 0.08
CA ILE A 26 6.13 -7.75 -0.73
C ILE A 26 6.26 -8.05 -2.22
N ASP A 27 7.44 -8.47 -2.68
CA ASP A 27 7.72 -8.53 -4.11
C ASP A 27 7.15 -9.80 -4.78
N ASN A 28 7.17 -10.96 -4.10
CA ASN A 28 6.66 -12.23 -4.63
C ASN A 28 5.14 -12.43 -4.51
N PRO A 29 4.45 -12.00 -3.42
CA PRO A 29 3.02 -12.22 -3.31
C PRO A 29 2.25 -11.36 -4.32
N PRO A 30 1.25 -11.92 -5.02
CA PRO A 30 0.48 -11.16 -6.00
C PRO A 30 -0.21 -9.97 -5.34
N TYR A 31 -0.32 -8.89 -6.11
CA TYR A 31 -0.91 -7.59 -5.79
C TYR A 31 -0.20 -6.79 -4.70
N THR A 32 0.72 -7.38 -3.92
CA THR A 32 1.19 -6.78 -2.68
C THR A 32 2.10 -5.59 -2.94
N ALA A 33 3.11 -5.72 -3.82
CA ALA A 33 3.94 -4.58 -4.21
C ALA A 33 3.10 -3.44 -4.79
N ALA A 34 2.17 -3.74 -5.71
CA ALA A 34 1.29 -2.74 -6.31
C ALA A 34 0.41 -2.00 -5.28
N PHE A 35 -0.09 -2.71 -4.26
CA PHE A 35 -0.87 -2.10 -3.19
C PHE A 35 0.00 -1.25 -2.25
N VAL A 36 1.12 -1.80 -1.79
CA VAL A 36 2.02 -1.17 -0.82
C VAL A 36 2.68 0.08 -1.41
N ASP A 37 3.22 -0.02 -2.62
CA ASP A 37 3.78 1.14 -3.33
C ASP A 37 2.67 2.11 -3.76
N GLY A 38 1.48 1.59 -4.07
CA GLY A 38 0.30 2.39 -4.41
C GLY A 38 -0.12 3.37 -3.31
N MET A 39 0.08 3.00 -2.04
CA MET A 39 -0.19 3.88 -0.90
C MET A 39 0.77 5.06 -0.82
N THR A 40 1.99 4.97 -1.37
CA THR A 40 3.00 6.03 -1.29
C THR A 40 2.91 7.01 -2.46
N TRP A 41 2.40 6.60 -3.63
CA TRP A 41 2.29 7.45 -4.83
C TRP A 41 1.62 8.82 -4.64
N PRO A 42 0.62 9.01 -3.74
CA PRO A 42 0.03 10.32 -3.52
C PRO A 42 0.97 11.32 -2.85
N PHE A 43 2.06 10.86 -2.21
CA PHE A 43 3.00 11.66 -1.45
C PHE A 43 4.21 12.05 -2.29
N ASP A 44 4.65 13.29 -2.16
CA ASP A 44 5.86 13.80 -2.79
C ASP A 44 7.06 13.68 -1.82
N SER A 45 8.11 12.98 -2.25
CA SER A 45 9.31 12.74 -1.44
C SER A 45 10.09 14.03 -1.13
N ALA A 46 9.95 15.09 -1.92
CA ALA A 46 10.61 16.37 -1.68
C ALA A 46 9.96 17.17 -0.53
N THR A 47 8.64 16.99 -0.33
CA THR A 47 7.85 17.75 0.67
C THR A 47 7.48 16.91 1.88
N CYS A 48 7.42 15.58 1.74
CA CYS A 48 7.15 14.65 2.81
C CYS A 48 7.81 13.29 2.56
N PHE A 49 9.14 13.23 2.73
CA PHE A 49 9.90 11.99 2.59
C PHE A 49 9.37 10.87 3.50
N ALA A 50 8.96 11.18 4.74
CA ALA A 50 8.51 10.21 5.73
C ALA A 50 7.33 9.31 5.29
N TYR A 51 6.47 9.78 4.37
CA TYR A 51 5.35 9.00 3.82
C TYR A 51 5.52 8.62 2.35
N ALA A 52 6.55 9.12 1.68
CA ALA A 52 6.82 8.83 0.27
C ALA A 52 7.56 7.49 0.05
N HIS A 53 7.75 6.69 1.10
CA HIS A 53 8.34 5.36 1.02
C HIS A 53 7.64 4.40 1.99
N THR A 54 7.84 3.10 1.74
CA THR A 54 7.27 2.03 2.55
C THR A 54 8.15 1.78 3.77
N VAL A 55 7.59 1.22 4.85
CA VAL A 55 8.34 0.97 6.10
C VAL A 55 9.55 0.07 5.88
N ILE A 56 9.47 -0.91 4.97
CA ILE A 56 10.59 -1.82 4.66
C ILE A 56 11.66 -1.18 3.75
N GLY A 57 11.39 0.02 3.21
CA GLY A 57 12.28 0.70 2.26
C GLY A 57 12.32 0.02 0.88
N SER A 58 13.13 0.54 -0.03
CA SER A 58 13.37 -0.11 -1.34
C SER A 58 14.53 -1.10 -1.29
N MET A 59 14.63 -2.00 -2.28
CA MET A 59 15.80 -2.88 -2.41
C MET A 59 17.10 -2.09 -2.59
N ASP A 60 17.05 -0.91 -3.23
CA ASP A 60 18.20 -0.04 -3.41
C ASP A 60 18.65 0.57 -2.08
N ASP A 61 17.72 1.04 -1.25
CA ASP A 61 18.02 1.54 0.09
C ASP A 61 18.62 0.43 0.97
N LEU A 62 18.06 -0.78 0.91
CA LEU A 62 18.59 -1.94 1.64
C LEU A 62 19.99 -2.34 1.17
N ASN A 63 20.31 -2.19 -0.12
CA ASN A 63 21.65 -2.46 -0.64
C ASN A 63 22.66 -1.36 -0.27
N ALA A 64 22.20 -0.10 -0.24
CA ALA A 64 23.01 1.07 0.06
C ALA A 64 23.27 1.27 1.56
N ALA A 65 22.40 0.73 2.43
CA ALA A 65 22.50 0.87 3.88
C ALA A 65 23.87 0.41 4.41
N GLN A 66 24.40 1.17 5.38
CA GLN A 66 25.69 0.95 6.02
C GLN A 66 25.55 0.74 7.53
N LEU A 67 26.54 0.11 8.17
CA LEU A 67 26.57 -0.10 9.62
C LEU A 67 26.39 1.23 10.40
N GLY A 68 27.04 2.29 9.91
CA GLY A 68 26.98 3.63 10.50
C GLY A 68 25.57 4.22 10.53
N ASP A 69 24.75 3.95 9.51
CA ASP A 69 23.36 4.42 9.46
C ASP A 69 22.53 3.81 10.59
N VAL A 70 22.70 2.51 10.83
CA VAL A 70 21.99 1.78 11.89
C VAL A 70 22.44 2.23 13.27
N GLN A 71 23.75 2.43 13.46
CA GLN A 71 24.30 2.94 14.72
C GLN A 71 23.80 4.36 15.02
N ALA A 72 23.79 5.24 14.01
CA ALA A 72 23.27 6.59 14.14
C ALA A 72 21.76 6.60 14.44
N PHE A 73 20.99 5.77 13.76
CA PHE A 73 19.55 5.62 14.00
C PHE A 73 19.27 5.14 15.42
N PHE A 74 19.99 4.11 15.89
CA PHE A 74 19.86 3.61 17.26
C PHE A 74 20.24 4.68 18.30
N GLY A 75 21.38 5.35 18.11
CA GLY A 75 21.85 6.40 19.02
C GLY A 75 20.86 7.56 19.14
N THR A 76 20.18 7.90 18.05
CA THR A 76 19.22 9.02 17.97
C THR A 76 17.85 8.64 18.53
N TYR A 77 17.28 7.53 18.08
CA TYR A 77 15.86 7.22 18.34
C TYR A 77 15.63 6.25 19.51
N TYR A 78 16.63 5.44 19.93
CA TYR A 78 16.48 4.45 21.02
C TYR A 78 16.91 5.00 22.41
N ALA A 79 16.38 6.18 22.74
CA ALA A 79 16.66 6.91 23.97
C ALA A 79 15.50 6.84 24.99
N PRO A 80 15.75 6.88 26.30
CA PRO A 80 14.68 6.79 27.31
C PRO A 80 13.70 7.98 27.26
N ASN A 81 14.15 9.17 26.84
CA ASN A 81 13.29 10.33 26.61
C ASN A 81 12.40 10.21 25.36
N ASN A 82 12.60 9.19 24.53
CA ASN A 82 11.80 8.88 23.34
C ASN A 82 11.10 7.51 23.44
N ALA A 83 10.99 6.94 24.65
CA ALA A 83 10.43 5.62 24.88
C ALA A 83 9.21 5.68 25.81
N THR A 84 8.20 4.86 25.53
CA THR A 84 7.04 4.65 26.40
C THR A 84 6.96 3.18 26.79
N LEU A 85 6.98 2.89 28.10
CA LEU A 85 6.78 1.53 28.62
C LEU A 85 5.32 1.35 29.02
N VAL A 86 4.65 0.38 28.40
CA VAL A 86 3.26 0.02 28.69
C VAL A 86 3.24 -1.35 29.37
N VAL A 87 2.63 -1.44 30.55
CA VAL A 87 2.46 -2.70 31.31
C VAL A 87 0.97 -2.93 31.52
N VAL A 88 0.46 -4.08 31.08
CA VAL A 88 -0.97 -4.43 31.16
C VAL A 88 -1.10 -5.81 31.80
N GLY A 89 -1.98 -5.94 32.79
CA GLY A 89 -2.20 -7.19 33.52
C GLY A 89 -2.57 -6.96 34.97
N ASP A 90 -2.53 -8.03 35.75
CA ASP A 90 -2.73 -8.01 37.20
C ASP A 90 -1.41 -7.78 37.92
N PHE A 91 -1.17 -6.55 38.39
CA PHE A 91 0.02 -6.19 39.14
C PHE A 91 -0.25 -5.01 40.07
N ARG A 92 0.63 -4.84 41.06
CA ARG A 92 0.60 -3.67 41.94
C ARG A 92 1.37 -2.50 41.30
N PRO A 93 0.76 -1.33 41.06
CA PRO A 93 1.43 -0.22 40.38
C PRO A 93 2.72 0.27 41.06
N LEU A 94 2.76 0.26 42.40
CA LEU A 94 3.95 0.67 43.15
C LEU A 94 5.13 -0.29 42.96
N GLU A 95 4.85 -1.58 42.83
CA GLU A 95 5.86 -2.60 42.59
C GLU A 95 6.48 -2.45 41.20
N VAL A 96 5.64 -2.24 40.18
CA VAL A 96 6.11 -1.96 38.82
C VAL A 96 6.94 -0.69 38.78
N ARG A 97 6.50 0.40 39.43
CA ARG A 97 7.30 1.64 39.50
C ARG A 97 8.67 1.42 40.13
N ARG A 98 8.75 0.62 41.20
CA ARG A 98 10.02 0.26 41.84
C ARG A 98 10.94 -0.49 40.88
N LEU A 99 10.42 -1.49 40.16
CA LEU A 99 11.19 -2.25 39.17
C LEU A 99 11.63 -1.37 38.00
N VAL A 100 10.74 -0.52 37.49
CA VAL A 100 11.06 0.40 36.39
C VAL A 100 12.20 1.34 36.79
N ASN A 101 12.14 1.93 37.99
CA ASN A 101 13.24 2.72 38.51
C ASN A 101 14.51 1.88 38.63
N GLN A 102 14.44 0.69 39.25
CA GLN A 102 15.59 -0.20 39.43
C GLN A 102 16.31 -0.53 38.11
N TYR A 103 15.58 -0.75 37.02
CA TYR A 103 16.18 -1.19 35.75
C TYR A 103 16.51 -0.06 34.77
N PHE A 104 15.77 1.06 34.83
CA PHE A 104 15.86 2.09 33.79
C PHE A 104 16.37 3.44 34.30
N SER A 105 16.41 3.71 35.61
CA SER A 105 16.77 5.04 36.13
C SER A 105 18.21 5.46 35.84
N GLU A 106 19.13 4.50 35.68
CA GLU A 106 20.53 4.77 35.37
C GLU A 106 20.79 5.09 33.90
N ILE A 107 19.80 4.90 33.03
CA ILE A 107 19.98 5.13 31.59
C ILE A 107 19.93 6.64 31.34
N PRO A 108 21.02 7.26 30.86
CA PRO A 108 21.03 8.69 30.62
C PRO A 108 20.06 9.08 29.51
N ARG A 109 19.50 10.28 29.62
CA ARG A 109 18.76 10.94 28.54
C ARG A 109 19.71 11.22 27.36
N HIS A 110 19.23 11.06 26.12
CA HIS A 110 19.96 11.50 24.93
C HIS A 110 19.40 12.84 24.42
N ALA A 111 20.02 13.40 23.38
CA ALA A 111 19.43 14.51 22.64
C ALA A 111 18.02 14.12 22.12
N ASP A 112 17.13 15.10 22.01
CA ASP A 112 15.82 14.84 21.42
C ASP A 112 15.99 14.53 19.92
N PRO A 113 15.25 13.55 19.38
CA PRO A 113 15.26 13.27 17.96
C PRO A 113 14.88 14.52 17.14
N PRO A 114 15.39 14.65 15.91
CA PRO A 114 14.96 15.74 15.04
C PRO A 114 13.44 15.66 14.81
N PRO A 115 12.73 16.80 14.74
CA PRO A 115 11.31 16.80 14.47
C PRO A 115 11.04 16.24 13.07
N VAL A 116 9.97 15.48 12.93
CA VAL A 116 9.51 15.04 11.61
C VAL A 116 8.90 16.24 10.90
N THR A 117 9.59 16.74 9.88
CA THR A 117 9.09 17.79 8.99
C THR A 117 8.45 17.16 7.77
N CYS A 118 7.15 17.35 7.62
CA CYS A 118 6.39 16.86 6.48
C CYS A 118 5.29 17.87 6.19
N ASP A 119 5.38 18.52 5.03
CA ASP A 119 4.26 19.28 4.47
C ASP A 119 3.50 18.32 3.57
N VAL A 120 2.45 17.68 4.11
CA VAL A 120 1.65 16.70 3.36
C VAL A 120 0.91 17.42 2.24
N ARG A 121 1.55 17.48 1.07
CA ARG A 121 0.93 17.94 -0.17
C ARG A 121 0.59 16.73 -1.01
N PHE A 122 -0.71 16.52 -1.18
CA PHE A 122 -1.16 15.49 -2.09
C PHE A 122 -1.23 16.03 -3.52
N SER A 123 -0.85 15.20 -4.49
CA SER A 123 -1.02 15.52 -5.92
C SER A 123 -2.47 15.94 -6.23
N PRO A 124 -2.73 17.04 -6.95
CA PRO A 124 -4.10 17.44 -7.26
C PRO A 124 -4.79 16.43 -8.21
N GLY A 125 -6.10 16.26 -8.05
CA GLY A 125 -6.92 15.46 -8.97
C GLY A 125 -6.89 13.94 -8.76
N ILE A 126 -7.50 13.23 -9.70
CA ILE A 126 -7.59 11.76 -9.70
C ILE A 126 -6.31 11.19 -10.30
N MET A 127 -5.67 10.27 -9.56
CA MET A 127 -4.54 9.50 -10.06
C MET A 127 -5.01 8.12 -10.53
N HIS A 128 -4.59 7.75 -11.74
CA HIS A 128 -4.80 6.41 -12.29
C HIS A 128 -3.45 5.78 -12.65
N ARG A 129 -3.30 4.51 -12.29
CA ARG A 129 -2.11 3.69 -12.55
C ARG A 129 -2.56 2.28 -12.89
N GLU A 130 -1.95 1.73 -13.93
CA GLU A 130 -2.03 0.31 -14.26
C GLU A 130 -0.67 -0.30 -13.95
N VAL A 131 -0.67 -1.37 -13.15
CA VAL A 131 0.54 -2.10 -12.78
C VAL A 131 0.40 -3.52 -13.27
N THR A 132 1.37 -3.97 -14.05
CA THR A 132 1.48 -5.36 -14.47
C THR A 132 2.18 -6.15 -13.38
N ASP A 133 1.46 -7.11 -12.79
CA ASP A 133 2.00 -8.03 -11.80
C ASP A 133 2.19 -9.41 -12.45
N GLN A 134 3.42 -9.91 -12.43
CA GLN A 134 3.79 -11.19 -13.05
C GLN A 134 3.31 -12.41 -12.25
N HIS A 135 2.98 -12.21 -10.97
CA HIS A 135 2.52 -13.25 -10.05
C HIS A 135 0.99 -13.30 -9.96
N ALA A 136 0.29 -12.29 -10.49
CA ALA A 136 -1.16 -12.21 -10.50
C ALA A 136 -1.78 -12.99 -11.68
N ASN A 137 -2.69 -13.92 -11.36
CA ASN A 137 -3.45 -14.69 -12.35
C ASN A 137 -4.79 -14.03 -12.75
N LEU A 138 -5.22 -13.00 -12.02
CA LEU A 138 -6.47 -12.28 -12.26
C LEU A 138 -6.22 -10.77 -12.15
N PRO A 139 -6.99 -9.93 -12.84
CA PRO A 139 -6.94 -8.50 -12.62
C PRO A 139 -7.51 -8.15 -11.24
N ALA A 140 -6.88 -7.19 -10.57
CA ALA A 140 -7.39 -6.59 -9.35
C ALA A 140 -7.60 -5.08 -9.54
N VAL A 141 -8.54 -4.52 -8.79
CA VAL A 141 -8.82 -3.08 -8.80
C VAL A 141 -8.69 -2.56 -7.37
N VAL A 142 -7.78 -1.61 -7.19
CA VAL A 142 -7.60 -0.89 -5.93
C VAL A 142 -8.13 0.54 -6.09
N ARG A 143 -8.79 1.05 -5.05
CA ARG A 143 -9.26 2.43 -4.96
C ARG A 143 -8.76 3.00 -3.63
N ILE A 144 -7.98 4.07 -3.70
CA ILE A 144 -7.38 4.74 -2.54
C ILE A 144 -8.00 6.12 -2.45
N TYR A 145 -8.54 6.44 -1.28
CA TYR A 145 -9.11 7.75 -0.97
C TYR A 145 -8.27 8.44 0.09
N ARG A 146 -8.14 9.75 -0.04
CA ARG A 146 -7.54 10.59 1.00
C ARG A 146 -8.56 10.76 2.10
N VAL A 147 -8.09 10.65 3.34
CA VAL A 147 -8.89 10.87 4.53
C VAL A 147 -8.20 11.91 5.40
N PRO A 148 -8.93 12.57 6.32
CA PRO A 148 -8.34 13.43 7.33
C PRO A 148 -7.33 12.69 8.23
N SER A 149 -6.61 13.45 9.05
CA SER A 149 -5.71 12.85 10.05
C SER A 149 -6.48 11.97 11.03
N HIS A 150 -5.82 10.99 11.64
CA HIS A 150 -6.47 10.08 12.60
C HIS A 150 -7.04 10.78 13.85
N ALA A 151 -6.57 11.99 14.18
CA ALA A 151 -7.10 12.77 15.29
C ALA A 151 -8.35 13.61 14.92
N ASP A 152 -8.78 13.56 13.66
CA ASP A 152 -9.91 14.32 13.16
C ASP A 152 -11.24 13.76 13.73
N PRO A 153 -12.21 14.62 14.11
CA PRO A 153 -13.51 14.20 14.63
C PRO A 153 -14.32 13.29 13.69
N ASP A 154 -14.05 13.28 12.38
CA ASP A 154 -14.71 12.40 11.41
C ASP A 154 -14.13 10.97 11.38
N THR A 155 -13.01 10.72 12.06
CA THR A 155 -12.34 9.40 12.07
C THR A 155 -13.27 8.26 12.49
N PRO A 156 -14.08 8.36 13.57
CA PRO A 156 -15.01 7.30 13.94
C PRO A 156 -16.06 6.98 12.86
N ALA A 157 -16.51 7.99 12.10
CA ALA A 157 -17.45 7.79 11.01
C ALA A 157 -16.80 7.04 9.84
N LEU A 158 -15.54 7.33 9.53
CA LEU A 158 -14.75 6.63 8.52
C LEU A 158 -14.45 5.17 8.92
N GLU A 159 -14.20 4.91 10.20
CA GLU A 159 -14.02 3.55 10.71
C GLU A 159 -15.31 2.72 10.57
N LEU A 160 -16.46 3.30 10.93
CA LEU A 160 -17.76 2.66 10.72
C LEU A 160 -18.04 2.41 9.23
N LEU A 161 -17.70 3.36 8.36
CA LEU A 161 -17.82 3.18 6.91
C LEU A 161 -16.99 1.99 6.43
N ASN A 162 -15.75 1.83 6.91
CA ASN A 162 -14.90 0.70 6.56
C ASN A 162 -15.52 -0.64 6.99
N ILE A 163 -16.09 -0.70 8.20
CA ILE A 163 -16.79 -1.89 8.69
C ILE A 163 -17.96 -2.25 7.77
N ILE A 164 -18.81 -1.27 7.46
CA ILE A 164 -20.00 -1.48 6.61
C ILE A 164 -19.61 -1.91 5.19
N LEU A 165 -18.57 -1.30 4.62
CA LEU A 165 -18.18 -1.55 3.24
C LEU A 165 -17.46 -2.88 3.07
N GLY A 166 -16.48 -3.20 3.91
CA GLY A 166 -15.52 -4.27 3.63
C GLY A 166 -15.26 -5.28 4.73
N GLN A 167 -15.76 -5.08 5.96
CA GLN A 167 -15.42 -5.97 7.07
C GLN A 167 -16.52 -7.00 7.36
N GLY A 168 -16.14 -8.27 7.31
CA GLY A 168 -17.04 -9.39 7.58
C GLY A 168 -17.87 -9.83 6.37
N GLU A 169 -18.51 -10.99 6.50
CA GLU A 169 -19.20 -11.65 5.39
C GLU A 169 -20.47 -10.92 4.94
N SER A 170 -21.10 -10.14 5.82
CA SER A 170 -22.29 -9.35 5.55
C SER A 170 -21.98 -7.92 5.05
N SER A 171 -20.70 -7.58 4.85
CA SER A 171 -20.31 -6.28 4.33
C SER A 171 -20.81 -6.04 2.90
N ARG A 172 -21.00 -4.77 2.55
CA ARG A 172 -21.58 -4.39 1.24
C ARG A 172 -20.75 -4.92 0.08
N LEU A 173 -19.42 -4.78 0.14
CA LEU A 173 -18.54 -5.25 -0.94
C LEU A 173 -18.56 -6.77 -1.03
N ASN A 174 -18.55 -7.50 0.09
CA ASN A 174 -18.54 -8.96 0.03
C ASN A 174 -19.83 -9.52 -0.59
N VAL A 175 -20.99 -9.03 -0.14
CA VAL A 175 -22.30 -9.49 -0.64
C VAL A 175 -22.47 -9.16 -2.12
N HIS A 176 -22.05 -7.98 -2.57
CA HIS A 176 -22.18 -7.59 -3.97
C HIS A 176 -21.10 -8.18 -4.89
N ALA A 177 -19.88 -8.40 -4.41
CA ALA A 177 -18.83 -9.05 -5.21
C ALA A 177 -19.10 -10.54 -5.44
N ALA A 178 -19.77 -11.20 -4.47
CA ALA A 178 -20.22 -12.58 -4.59
C ALA A 178 -21.44 -12.76 -5.51
N ASP A 179 -22.13 -11.66 -5.87
CA ASP A 179 -23.27 -11.71 -6.79
C ASP A 179 -22.77 -11.96 -8.24
N PRO A 180 -23.16 -13.10 -8.86
CA PRO A 180 -22.75 -13.42 -10.23
C PRO A 180 -23.20 -12.40 -11.28
N VAL A 181 -24.21 -11.57 -10.98
CA VAL A 181 -24.69 -10.51 -11.88
C VAL A 181 -23.69 -9.35 -11.93
N CYS A 182 -23.05 -9.02 -10.81
CA CYS A 182 -22.19 -7.83 -10.65
C CYS A 182 -20.87 -7.93 -11.44
N CYS A 183 -20.32 -9.14 -11.59
CA CYS A 183 -19.02 -9.37 -12.23
C CYS A 183 -19.11 -9.83 -13.70
N SER A 184 -20.32 -9.97 -14.24
CA SER A 184 -20.57 -10.41 -15.63
C SER A 184 -19.99 -9.51 -16.74
N PRO A 185 -19.85 -8.18 -16.60
CA PRO A 185 -19.33 -7.34 -17.69
C PRO A 185 -17.84 -7.55 -17.99
N TRP A 186 -17.07 -8.07 -17.02
CA TRP A 186 -15.63 -8.33 -17.20
C TRP A 186 -15.35 -9.65 -17.95
N ARG A 187 -16.28 -10.62 -17.93
CA ARG A 187 -16.13 -11.89 -18.67
C ARG A 187 -16.36 -11.76 -20.18
N SER A 188 -16.97 -10.68 -20.65
CA SER A 188 -17.43 -10.56 -22.04
C SER A 188 -16.49 -9.78 -22.98
N ARG A 189 -15.39 -9.17 -22.50
CA ARG A 189 -14.49 -8.37 -23.35
C ARG A 189 -13.20 -9.06 -23.85
N THR A 190 -12.93 -10.31 -23.45
CA THR A 190 -11.73 -11.05 -23.89
C THR A 190 -11.99 -12.15 -24.92
N ARG A 191 -13.14 -12.14 -25.61
CA ARG A 191 -13.39 -13.05 -26.73
C ARG A 191 -13.16 -12.38 -28.08
N THR A 192 -12.08 -12.82 -28.73
CA THR A 192 -11.81 -12.85 -30.18
C THR A 192 -11.49 -11.53 -30.89
N LEU A 193 -10.20 -11.21 -30.91
CA LEU A 193 -9.52 -10.55 -32.04
C LEU A 193 -8.72 -11.61 -32.81
N THR A 194 -9.38 -12.70 -33.24
CA THR A 194 -8.81 -13.60 -34.26
C THR A 194 -9.11 -13.02 -35.63
N ARG A 195 -8.08 -12.37 -36.16
CA ARG A 195 -7.95 -11.87 -37.53
C ARG A 195 -8.21 -13.01 -38.53
N SER A 196 -9.45 -13.15 -39.01
CA SER A 196 -9.75 -13.99 -40.18
C SER A 196 -9.35 -13.22 -41.44
N GLY A 197 -8.21 -13.57 -42.02
CA GLY A 197 -7.87 -13.15 -43.37
C GLY A 197 -8.91 -13.70 -44.35
N SER A 198 -9.53 -12.83 -45.14
CA SER A 198 -10.27 -13.23 -46.33
C SER A 198 -9.66 -12.50 -47.52
N THR A 199 -9.07 -13.29 -48.41
CA THR A 199 -8.58 -12.90 -49.73
C THR A 199 -9.78 -12.60 -50.63
N PRO A 200 -9.75 -11.55 -51.48
CA PRO A 200 -10.92 -11.17 -52.27
C PRO A 200 -11.04 -12.04 -53.53
N SER A 201 -12.16 -12.75 -53.70
CA SER A 201 -12.51 -13.39 -54.97
C SER A 201 -13.42 -12.48 -55.81
N SER A 202 -13.03 -12.29 -57.06
CA SER A 202 -13.60 -11.41 -58.07
C SER A 202 -14.89 -11.94 -58.74
N ARG A 203 -15.94 -11.09 -58.74
CA ARG A 203 -17.00 -10.84 -59.79
C ARG A 203 -17.91 -12.01 -60.24
N PRO A 204 -19.09 -11.77 -60.89
CA PRO A 204 -19.55 -10.54 -61.54
C PRO A 204 -20.98 -10.05 -61.24
N SER A 205 -21.20 -8.82 -61.71
CA SER A 205 -22.40 -8.01 -61.93
C SER A 205 -23.74 -8.72 -62.19
N SER A 206 -24.79 -8.26 -61.49
CA SER A 206 -26.15 -8.20 -62.04
C SER A 206 -26.90 -6.92 -61.62
N THR A 207 -27.18 -6.13 -62.66
CA THR A 207 -28.37 -5.30 -62.92
C THR A 207 -29.12 -4.58 -61.78
N ARG A 208 -29.02 -3.25 -61.88
CA ARG A 208 -29.80 -2.18 -61.23
C ARG A 208 -31.25 -2.19 -61.74
N SER A 209 -32.22 -2.18 -60.82
CA SER A 209 -33.62 -1.82 -61.10
C SER A 209 -34.13 -0.92 -59.97
N ALA A 210 -34.37 0.35 -60.31
CA ALA A 210 -34.85 1.37 -59.40
C ALA A 210 -36.37 1.26 -59.18
N ARG A 211 -36.82 1.48 -57.94
CA ARG A 211 -38.20 1.87 -57.61
C ARG A 211 -38.18 3.16 -56.79
N PRO A 212 -39.01 4.18 -57.09
CA PRO A 212 -38.99 5.44 -56.35
C PRO A 212 -39.83 5.40 -55.07
N ALA A 213 -39.44 6.27 -54.14
CA ALA A 213 -40.01 6.48 -52.81
C ALA A 213 -41.41 7.11 -52.84
N SER A 214 -42.25 6.75 -51.86
CA SER A 214 -43.53 7.40 -51.57
C SER A 214 -43.35 8.52 -50.54
N PRO A 215 -44.08 9.65 -50.65
CA PRO A 215 -44.02 10.74 -49.68
C PRO A 215 -45.01 10.55 -48.51
N PRO A 216 -44.83 11.29 -47.40
CA PRO A 216 -45.62 11.13 -46.17
C PRO A 216 -46.99 11.81 -46.28
N ARG A 217 -48.01 11.24 -45.63
CA ARG A 217 -49.30 11.89 -45.41
C ARG A 217 -49.30 12.56 -44.03
N SER A 218 -49.79 13.80 -44.04
CA SER A 218 -50.33 14.58 -42.91
C SER A 218 -51.47 13.87 -42.22
#